data_AF-A0A2P6VTB9-F1
#
_entry.id   AF-A0A2P6VTB9-F1
#
_cell.length_a   1.000
_cell.length_b   1.000
_cell.length_c   1.000
_cell.angle_alpha   90.00
_cell.angle_beta   90.00
_cell.angle_gamma   90.00
#
_symmetry.space_group_name_H-M   'P 1'
#
loop_
_entity.id
_entity.type
_entity.pdbx_description
1 polymer ?
#
loop_
_entity_poly.entity_id
_entity_poly.type
_entity_poly.pdbx_seq_one_letter_code
_entity_poly.pdbx_strand_id
1 'polypeptide(L)'
;MSLATSLGLADTNVEYDVTMDAFIVADEASQARVISQASADKISFSHDGYDDRAMEKIANGQDPDLPPENQAVRMAQETLEDSDLMPPASDVSLEDSAVTWTEARVAETSGEPNSTVDEEIYRTAIQVRFSRTVDSYEGIGPGAKLGVEFADGGEVSHVLKIWPDLAQVGERETISVEAAEDRAHEGQGKIYRPGACADAHVKKANIEYYFPPLDTGQDDVFPVYVFEGPCFDGSGDRLTGSYSTYRHLVPAVT
;
A
#
# COMPACT_ATOMS: atom_id res chain seq x y z
N MET A 1 19.75 24.69 11.20
CA MET A 1 18.41 25.06 10.69
C MET A 1 18.29 24.36 9.35
N SER A 2 17.34 23.43 9.17
CA SER A 2 17.26 22.63 7.94
C SER A 2 16.77 23.49 6.77
N LEU A 3 17.27 23.22 5.57
CA LEU A 3 17.12 24.06 4.37
C LEU A 3 15.66 24.15 3.88
N ALA A 4 14.85 23.09 4.05
CA ALA A 4 13.42 23.09 3.74
C ALA A 4 12.63 24.03 4.68
N THR A 5 13.13 24.23 5.90
CA THR A 5 12.51 25.07 6.93
C THR A 5 12.74 26.58 6.71
N SER A 6 13.36 27.02 5.60
CA SER A 6 13.60 28.45 5.32
C SER A 6 13.14 28.96 3.95
N LEU A 7 12.56 28.11 3.08
CA LEU A 7 12.64 28.35 1.63
C LEU A 7 11.40 28.84 0.87
N GLY A 8 10.26 29.14 1.51
CA GLY A 8 9.15 29.90 0.90
C GLY A 8 9.00 29.74 -0.62
N LEU A 9 8.74 28.51 -1.09
CA LEU A 9 8.87 28.16 -2.49
C LEU A 9 7.73 28.79 -3.31
N ALA A 10 8.17 29.54 -4.31
CA ALA A 10 7.41 30.52 -5.07
C ALA A 10 6.84 29.94 -6.37
N ASP A 11 5.64 30.40 -6.72
CA ASP A 11 5.02 30.55 -8.05
C ASP A 11 5.32 29.53 -9.18
N THR A 12 4.19 29.03 -9.73
CA THR A 12 3.88 28.57 -11.11
C THR A 12 3.94 27.09 -11.53
N ASN A 13 2.80 26.67 -12.12
CA ASN A 13 2.54 25.75 -13.24
C ASN A 13 3.53 24.60 -13.49
N VAL A 14 3.10 23.36 -13.26
CA VAL A 14 3.95 22.17 -13.45
C VAL A 14 3.52 21.33 -14.65
N GLU A 15 4.36 21.39 -15.70
CA GLU A 15 4.48 20.46 -16.84
C GLU A 15 5.75 19.54 -16.72
N TYR A 16 5.57 18.21 -16.84
CA TYR A 16 6.42 16.99 -17.03
C TYR A 16 7.31 17.19 -18.23
N ASP A 17 8.59 17.10 -17.95
CA ASP A 17 9.60 16.94 -18.95
C ASP A 17 10.03 15.47 -18.99
N VAL A 18 9.75 14.82 -20.13
CA VAL A 18 10.09 13.43 -20.44
C VAL A 18 11.61 13.15 -20.53
N THR A 19 12.47 14.15 -20.28
CA THR A 19 13.93 13.97 -20.20
C THR A 19 14.50 13.88 -18.78
N MET A 20 13.72 14.16 -17.72
CA MET A 20 14.26 14.33 -16.34
C MET A 20 13.56 13.54 -15.22
N ASP A 21 12.54 12.72 -15.51
CA ASP A 21 11.89 11.81 -14.55
C ASP A 21 11.17 12.48 -13.34
N ALA A 22 10.43 13.60 -13.56
CA ALA A 22 9.47 14.23 -12.61
C ALA A 22 8.45 15.24 -13.27
N PHE A 23 7.19 15.28 -12.73
CA PHE A 23 5.76 15.53 -13.23
C PHE A 23 5.29 16.70 -14.16
N ILE A 24 4.21 16.46 -14.97
CA ILE A 24 3.19 17.39 -15.63
C ILE A 24 1.94 17.03 -14.88
N VAL A 25 1.28 18.03 -14.29
CA VAL A 25 -0.13 17.95 -13.92
C VAL A 25 -0.87 18.96 -14.80
N ALA A 26 -1.71 18.45 -15.70
CA ALA A 26 -2.62 19.28 -16.49
C ALA A 26 -4.04 18.70 -16.38
N ASP A 27 -4.85 19.32 -15.54
CA ASP A 27 -6.25 19.67 -15.85
C ASP A 27 -6.70 20.75 -14.85
N GLU A 28 -6.94 21.94 -15.40
CA GLU A 28 -7.70 23.01 -14.76
C GLU A 28 -9.18 22.60 -14.74
N ALA A 29 -9.72 22.34 -13.55
CA ALA A 29 -11.13 22.03 -13.25
C ALA A 29 -11.65 20.63 -13.65
N SER A 30 -11.07 19.59 -13.07
CA SER A 30 -11.67 18.24 -13.05
C SER A 30 -12.75 18.13 -11.97
N GLN A 31 -13.93 17.62 -12.33
CA GLN A 31 -14.96 17.20 -11.38
C GLN A 31 -14.58 15.81 -10.84
N ALA A 32 -14.45 15.64 -9.52
CA ALA A 32 -14.24 14.33 -8.91
C ALA A 32 -15.57 13.77 -8.38
N ARG A 33 -15.72 12.45 -8.52
CA ARG A 33 -16.92 11.75 -8.07
C ARG A 33 -16.77 11.34 -6.62
N VAL A 34 -17.78 11.61 -5.81
CA VAL A 34 -17.91 10.98 -4.49
C VAL A 34 -18.71 9.70 -4.70
N ILE A 35 -18.19 8.60 -4.15
CA ILE A 35 -18.75 7.28 -4.32
C ILE A 35 -19.06 6.74 -2.92
N SER A 36 -20.32 6.38 -2.69
CA SER A 36 -20.66 5.62 -1.49
C SER A 36 -20.29 4.16 -1.69
N GLN A 37 -19.65 3.61 -0.68
CA GLN A 37 -19.54 2.20 -0.40
C GLN A 37 -20.93 1.68 0.01
N ALA A 38 -21.41 0.64 -0.67
CA ALA A 38 -22.31 -0.28 -0.01
C ALA A 38 -21.51 -1.08 1.03
N SER A 39 -22.19 -1.72 1.99
CA SER A 39 -21.52 -2.63 2.92
C SER A 39 -20.68 -3.66 2.15
N ALA A 40 -19.37 -3.71 2.41
CA ALA A 40 -18.51 -4.71 1.78
C ALA A 40 -18.90 -6.12 2.25
N ASP A 41 -18.92 -7.08 1.32
CA ASP A 41 -18.78 -8.48 1.67
C ASP A 41 -17.33 -8.69 2.14
N LYS A 42 -17.09 -8.51 3.45
CA LYS A 42 -15.80 -8.83 4.05
C LYS A 42 -15.66 -10.34 4.12
N ILE A 43 -14.80 -10.88 3.28
CA ILE A 43 -14.50 -12.30 3.24
C ILE A 43 -13.05 -12.47 3.68
N SER A 44 -12.88 -13.22 4.78
CA SER A 44 -11.58 -13.61 5.30
C SER A 44 -11.69 -15.05 5.77
N PHE A 45 -10.91 -15.92 5.15
CA PHE A 45 -10.71 -17.28 5.63
C PHE A 45 -9.21 -17.45 5.85
N SER A 46 -8.83 -17.74 7.09
CA SER A 46 -7.45 -18.06 7.47
C SER A 46 -7.40 -19.51 7.94
N HIS A 47 -6.34 -20.21 7.57
CA HIS A 47 -5.87 -21.34 8.36
C HIS A 47 -5.02 -20.74 9.50
N ASP A 48 -5.45 -20.88 10.75
CA ASP A 48 -4.80 -20.20 11.88
C ASP A 48 -3.38 -20.73 12.12
N GLY A 49 -2.41 -19.81 12.21
CA GLY A 49 -1.04 -20.07 12.66
C GLY A 49 0.03 -19.87 11.58
N TYR A 50 1.30 -19.75 12.00
CA TYR A 50 2.40 -20.08 11.09
C TYR A 50 2.14 -21.48 10.55
N ASP A 51 2.36 -21.72 9.26
CA ASP A 51 2.23 -23.08 8.72
C ASP A 51 3.21 -23.98 9.48
N ASP A 52 2.67 -24.85 10.35
CA ASP A 52 3.46 -25.74 11.19
C ASP A 52 4.42 -26.60 10.34
N ARG A 53 4.07 -26.87 9.07
CA ARG A 53 4.93 -27.58 8.11
C ARG A 53 6.10 -26.71 7.65
N ALA A 54 5.87 -25.42 7.42
CA ALA A 54 6.95 -24.47 7.12
C ALA A 54 7.93 -24.40 8.30
N MET A 55 7.40 -24.32 9.52
CA MET A 55 8.24 -24.30 10.73
C MET A 55 8.98 -25.62 10.98
N GLU A 56 8.35 -26.76 10.69
CA GLU A 56 9.00 -28.09 10.76
C GLU A 56 10.13 -28.22 9.73
N LYS A 57 9.94 -27.75 8.49
CA LYS A 57 11.00 -27.71 7.47
C LYS A 57 12.17 -26.83 7.91
N ILE A 58 11.88 -25.63 8.40
CA ILE A 58 12.90 -24.70 8.92
C ILE A 58 13.68 -25.35 10.07
N ALA A 59 12.99 -26.01 11.01
CA ALA A 59 13.65 -26.71 12.12
C ALA A 59 14.55 -27.88 11.67
N ASN A 60 14.28 -28.43 10.48
CA ASN A 60 15.09 -29.48 9.85
C ASN A 60 16.14 -28.91 8.86
N GLY A 61 16.34 -27.59 8.81
CA GLY A 61 17.29 -26.93 7.91
C GLY A 61 16.85 -26.95 6.43
N GLN A 62 15.55 -26.93 6.18
CA GLN A 62 14.95 -26.93 4.85
C GLN A 62 14.09 -25.68 4.62
N ASP A 63 14.12 -25.16 3.40
CA ASP A 63 13.23 -24.07 3.01
C ASP A 63 11.79 -24.58 2.78
N PRO A 64 10.77 -23.77 3.13
CA PRO A 64 9.40 -24.00 2.69
C PRO A 64 9.30 -23.99 1.15
N ASP A 65 8.43 -24.85 0.62
CA ASP A 65 8.17 -25.01 -0.81
C ASP A 65 7.12 -23.99 -1.26
N LEU A 66 7.56 -22.74 -1.43
CA LEU A 66 6.70 -21.63 -1.86
C LEU A 66 6.73 -21.48 -3.39
N PRO A 67 5.59 -21.16 -4.03
CA PRO A 67 5.56 -20.94 -5.46
C PRO A 67 6.40 -19.70 -5.83
N PRO A 68 7.07 -19.70 -6.99
CA PRO A 68 7.71 -18.50 -7.53
C PRO A 68 6.68 -17.41 -7.82
N GLU A 69 7.09 -16.14 -7.80
CA GLU A 69 6.19 -14.97 -7.83
C GLU A 69 5.19 -15.00 -9.00
N ASN A 70 5.66 -15.29 -10.21
CA ASN A 70 4.80 -15.38 -11.40
C ASN A 70 3.79 -16.53 -11.32
N GLN A 71 4.14 -17.62 -10.65
CA GLN A 71 3.23 -18.73 -10.41
C GLN A 71 2.22 -18.37 -9.32
N ALA A 72 2.66 -17.73 -8.24
CA ALA A 72 1.78 -17.26 -7.17
C ALA A 72 0.72 -16.29 -7.68
N VAL A 73 1.07 -15.35 -8.57
CA VAL A 73 0.11 -14.41 -9.17
C VAL A 73 -0.98 -15.15 -9.94
N ARG A 74 -0.62 -16.13 -10.78
CA ARG A 74 -1.59 -16.95 -11.52
C ARG A 74 -2.48 -17.76 -10.58
N MET A 75 -1.88 -18.43 -9.59
CA MET A 75 -2.62 -19.21 -8.60
C MET A 75 -3.59 -18.33 -7.79
N ALA A 76 -3.21 -17.07 -7.50
CA ALA A 76 -4.07 -16.13 -6.78
C ALA A 76 -5.28 -15.73 -7.63
N GLN A 77 -5.06 -15.47 -8.93
CA GLN A 77 -6.15 -15.19 -9.87
C GLN A 77 -7.10 -16.39 -9.98
N GLU A 78 -6.57 -17.59 -10.21
CA GLU A 78 -7.35 -18.84 -10.27
C GLU A 78 -8.15 -19.07 -8.98
N THR A 79 -7.54 -18.86 -7.81
CA THR A 79 -8.22 -18.99 -6.50
C THR A 79 -9.41 -18.04 -6.37
N LEU A 80 -9.24 -16.78 -6.79
CA LEU A 80 -10.31 -15.79 -6.74
C LEU A 80 -11.42 -16.08 -7.76
N GLU A 81 -11.08 -16.57 -8.95
CA GLU A 81 -12.03 -16.96 -9.99
C GLU A 81 -12.86 -18.18 -9.57
N ASP A 82 -12.20 -19.26 -9.12
CA ASP A 82 -12.85 -20.50 -8.68
C ASP A 82 -13.76 -20.29 -7.47
N SER A 83 -13.46 -19.27 -6.66
CA SER A 83 -14.23 -18.91 -5.47
C SER A 83 -15.33 -17.86 -5.74
N ASP A 84 -15.51 -17.40 -6.98
CA ASP A 84 -16.41 -16.30 -7.36
C ASP A 84 -16.14 -15.00 -6.54
N LEU A 85 -14.87 -14.79 -6.20
CA LEU A 85 -14.39 -13.63 -5.45
C LEU A 85 -13.72 -12.58 -6.35
N MET A 86 -13.43 -12.94 -7.60
CA MET A 86 -12.80 -12.05 -8.57
C MET A 86 -13.69 -10.81 -8.85
N PRO A 87 -13.18 -9.60 -8.62
CA PRO A 87 -13.89 -8.36 -8.96
C PRO A 87 -14.06 -8.19 -10.48
N PRO A 88 -14.94 -7.27 -10.93
CA PRO A 88 -14.99 -6.87 -12.32
C PRO A 88 -13.60 -6.43 -12.82
N ALA A 89 -13.25 -6.81 -14.05
CA ALA A 89 -11.94 -6.46 -14.64
C ALA A 89 -11.68 -4.95 -14.74
N SER A 90 -12.72 -4.12 -14.70
CA SER A 90 -12.62 -2.64 -14.66
C SER A 90 -12.09 -2.11 -13.33
N ASP A 91 -12.19 -2.90 -12.27
CA ASP A 91 -11.97 -2.47 -10.89
C ASP A 91 -10.64 -3.00 -10.33
N VAL A 92 -9.92 -3.83 -11.10
CA VAL A 92 -8.67 -4.46 -10.70
C VAL A 92 -7.57 -4.20 -11.73
N SER A 93 -6.41 -3.73 -11.26
CA SER A 93 -5.19 -3.80 -12.05
C SER A 93 -4.46 -5.10 -11.77
N LEU A 94 -4.50 -6.03 -12.73
CA LEU A 94 -3.76 -7.29 -12.64
C LEU A 94 -2.27 -7.11 -12.95
N GLU A 95 -1.91 -6.10 -13.74
CA GLU A 95 -0.51 -5.80 -14.08
C GLU A 95 0.25 -5.20 -12.88
N ASP A 96 -0.46 -4.47 -12.00
CA ASP A 96 0.09 -3.85 -10.80
C ASP A 96 -0.02 -4.73 -9.54
N SER A 97 -0.13 -6.06 -9.71
CA SER A 97 -0.18 -6.97 -8.56
C SER A 97 1.12 -6.89 -7.75
N ALA A 98 0.99 -6.71 -6.44
CA ALA A 98 2.13 -6.66 -5.54
C ALA A 98 2.37 -8.01 -4.87
N VAL A 99 3.62 -8.47 -4.89
CA VAL A 99 4.03 -9.71 -4.21
C VAL A 99 4.84 -9.36 -2.96
N THR A 100 4.43 -9.89 -1.82
CA THR A 100 5.10 -9.70 -0.54
C THR A 100 5.36 -11.03 0.15
N TRP A 101 6.48 -11.13 0.85
CA TRP A 101 6.89 -12.34 1.57
C TRP A 101 6.68 -12.17 3.07
N THR A 102 6.18 -13.22 3.72
CA THR A 102 6.20 -13.34 5.18
C THR A 102 7.50 -14.01 5.59
N GLU A 103 8.26 -13.38 6.47
CA GLU A 103 9.60 -13.82 6.85
C GLU A 103 9.64 -14.23 8.33
N ALA A 104 10.22 -15.40 8.60
CA ALA A 104 10.59 -15.85 9.94
C ALA A 104 12.08 -15.63 10.16
N ARG A 105 12.45 -15.12 11.34
CA ARG A 105 13.83 -14.90 11.75
C ARG A 105 14.20 -15.95 12.78
N VAL A 106 15.17 -16.79 12.44
CA VAL A 106 15.69 -17.83 13.33
C VAL A 106 17.06 -17.38 13.81
N ALA A 107 17.20 -17.26 15.11
CA ALA A 107 18.41 -16.81 15.76
C ALA A 107 19.00 -17.93 16.62
N GLU A 108 20.28 -18.26 16.42
CA GLU A 108 21.02 -19.07 17.38
C GLU A 108 21.43 -18.20 18.57
N THR A 109 20.87 -18.48 19.75
CA THR A 109 21.29 -17.85 21.00
C THR A 109 22.47 -18.60 21.60
N SER A 110 23.58 -17.90 21.90
CA SER A 110 24.81 -18.54 22.40
C SER A 110 24.74 -19.08 23.85
N GLY A 111 23.56 -19.07 24.49
CA GLY A 111 23.40 -19.37 25.91
C GLY A 111 23.76 -18.21 26.85
N GLU A 112 24.39 -17.14 26.36
CA GLU A 112 24.51 -15.87 27.08
C GLU A 112 23.31 -14.92 26.77
N PRO A 113 22.73 -14.24 27.77
CA PRO A 113 21.64 -13.29 27.54
C PRO A 113 22.06 -12.20 26.55
N ASN A 114 21.25 -11.96 25.51
CA ASN A 114 21.44 -10.94 24.47
C ASN A 114 22.65 -11.12 23.53
N SER A 115 23.08 -12.37 23.30
CA SER A 115 24.09 -12.68 22.28
C SER A 115 23.48 -13.52 21.16
N THR A 116 23.11 -12.86 20.06
CA THR A 116 22.71 -13.48 18.80
C THR A 116 23.99 -13.74 17.99
N VAL A 117 24.25 -15.00 17.63
CA VAL A 117 25.48 -15.38 16.90
C VAL A 117 25.28 -15.27 15.40
N ASP A 118 24.17 -15.78 14.90
CA ASP A 118 23.75 -15.70 13.49
C ASP A 118 22.21 -15.59 13.44
N GLU A 119 21.70 -14.72 12.55
CA GLU A 119 20.27 -14.56 12.25
C GLU A 119 20.03 -15.02 10.82
N GLU A 120 19.25 -16.08 10.66
CA GLU A 120 18.80 -16.58 9.36
C GLU A 120 17.37 -16.15 9.09
N ILE A 121 17.09 -15.76 7.85
CA ILE A 121 15.76 -15.31 7.40
C ILE A 121 15.17 -16.35 6.47
N TYR A 122 14.02 -16.89 6.85
CA TYR A 122 13.26 -17.87 6.06
C TYR A 122 11.96 -17.26 5.56
N ARG A 123 11.62 -17.49 4.29
CA ARG A 123 10.31 -17.12 3.75
C ARG A 123 9.31 -18.22 4.09
N THR A 124 8.24 -17.85 4.79
CA THR A 124 7.24 -18.79 5.31
C THR A 124 5.91 -18.71 4.58
N ALA A 125 5.62 -17.60 3.91
CA ALA A 125 4.47 -17.45 3.04
C ALA A 125 4.75 -16.42 1.93
N ILE A 126 3.98 -16.51 0.85
CA ILE A 126 3.94 -15.53 -0.24
C ILE A 126 2.52 -14.99 -0.37
N GLN A 127 2.37 -13.67 -0.31
CA GLN A 127 1.10 -12.99 -0.50
C GLN A 127 1.11 -12.21 -1.81
N VAL A 128 0.06 -12.43 -2.61
CA VAL A 128 -0.26 -11.64 -3.80
C VAL A 128 -1.39 -10.69 -3.44
N ARG A 129 -1.18 -9.39 -3.68
CA ARG A 129 -2.18 -8.35 -3.50
C ARG A 129 -2.54 -7.75 -4.85
N PHE A 130 -3.82 -7.46 -5.02
CA PHE A 130 -4.34 -6.82 -6.22
C PHE A 130 -4.72 -5.38 -5.92
N SER A 131 -4.36 -4.48 -6.82
CA SER A 131 -4.65 -3.05 -6.71
C SER A 131 -6.03 -2.76 -7.24
N ARG A 132 -6.80 -1.96 -6.48
CA ARG A 132 -8.13 -1.50 -6.92
C ARG A 132 -7.97 -0.30 -7.84
N THR A 133 -8.82 -0.18 -8.84
CA THR A 133 -8.93 1.02 -9.67
C THR A 133 -10.34 1.60 -9.61
N VAL A 134 -10.44 2.92 -9.58
CA VAL A 134 -11.70 3.67 -9.67
C VAL A 134 -11.47 4.83 -10.61
N ASP A 135 -12.27 4.93 -11.69
CA ASP A 135 -12.11 5.96 -12.73
C ASP A 135 -10.67 6.08 -13.28
N SER A 136 -9.95 4.96 -13.38
CA SER A 136 -8.52 4.88 -13.78
C SER A 136 -7.51 5.40 -12.75
N TYR A 137 -7.94 5.74 -11.54
CA TYR A 137 -7.08 6.10 -10.42
C TYR A 137 -6.92 4.94 -9.44
N GLU A 138 -5.76 4.82 -8.83
CA GLU A 138 -5.48 3.78 -7.83
C GLU A 138 -6.34 3.98 -6.59
N GLY A 139 -6.89 2.87 -6.08
CA GLY A 139 -7.60 2.79 -4.81
C GLY A 139 -6.66 2.35 -3.70
N ILE A 140 -6.54 3.16 -2.66
CA ILE A 140 -5.65 2.91 -1.52
C ILE A 140 -6.38 2.90 -0.20
N GLY A 141 -5.70 2.40 0.82
CA GLY A 141 -6.20 2.38 2.19
C GLY A 141 -6.85 1.03 2.57
N PRO A 142 -7.33 0.91 3.82
CA PRO A 142 -7.74 -0.37 4.37
C PRO A 142 -8.93 -1.03 3.65
N GLY A 143 -9.85 -0.24 3.08
CA GLY A 143 -10.99 -0.76 2.32
C GLY A 143 -10.66 -1.20 0.88
N ALA A 144 -9.45 -0.89 0.38
CA ALA A 144 -9.01 -1.24 -0.97
C ALA A 144 -8.23 -2.56 -1.04
N LYS A 145 -8.34 -3.43 -0.02
CA LYS A 145 -7.54 -4.66 0.04
C LYS A 145 -8.22 -5.85 -0.65
N LEU A 146 -7.48 -6.46 -1.56
CA LEU A 146 -7.74 -7.78 -2.13
C LEU A 146 -6.43 -8.55 -2.21
N GLY A 147 -6.40 -9.80 -1.75
CA GLY A 147 -5.21 -10.63 -1.87
C GLY A 147 -5.39 -12.07 -1.44
N VAL A 148 -4.45 -12.89 -1.87
CA VAL A 148 -4.35 -14.32 -1.57
C VAL A 148 -2.95 -14.59 -1.05
N GLU A 149 -2.85 -15.34 0.05
CA GLU A 149 -1.60 -15.81 0.63
C GLU A 149 -1.47 -17.32 0.45
N PHE A 150 -0.27 -17.75 0.10
CA PHE A 150 0.10 -19.15 -0.02
C PHE A 150 1.18 -19.51 1.00
N ALA A 151 1.00 -20.64 1.65
CA ALA A 151 1.96 -21.24 2.58
C ALA A 151 2.72 -22.41 1.94
N ASP A 152 3.32 -23.26 2.76
CA ASP A 152 4.17 -24.38 2.30
C ASP A 152 3.41 -25.30 1.35
N GLY A 153 4.08 -25.69 0.26
CA GLY A 153 3.48 -26.51 -0.80
C GLY A 153 2.54 -25.74 -1.74
N GLY A 154 2.45 -24.41 -1.62
CA GLY A 154 1.59 -23.57 -2.45
C GLY A 154 0.11 -23.64 -2.08
N GLU A 155 -0.22 -24.11 -0.88
CA GLU A 155 -1.60 -24.13 -0.38
C GLU A 155 -2.08 -22.74 0.00
N VAL A 156 -3.34 -22.43 -0.29
CA VAL A 156 -3.97 -21.16 0.11
C VAL A 156 -4.10 -21.11 1.64
N SER A 157 -3.34 -20.22 2.29
CA SER A 157 -3.40 -20.02 3.75
C SER A 157 -4.41 -18.95 4.14
N HIS A 158 -4.52 -17.89 3.33
CA HIS A 158 -5.39 -16.75 3.61
C HIS A 158 -5.94 -16.14 2.32
N VAL A 159 -7.24 -15.84 2.32
CA VAL A 159 -7.85 -14.96 1.31
C VAL A 159 -8.42 -13.75 2.03
N LEU A 160 -8.10 -12.55 1.53
CA LEU A 160 -8.61 -11.29 2.04
C LEU A 160 -9.33 -10.53 0.94
N LYS A 161 -10.64 -10.29 1.10
CA LYS A 161 -11.41 -9.38 0.26
C LYS A 161 -12.16 -8.38 1.14
N ILE A 162 -11.87 -7.09 0.92
CA ILE A 162 -12.52 -5.97 1.61
C ILE A 162 -13.26 -5.05 0.63
N TRP A 163 -13.06 -5.20 -0.68
CA TRP A 163 -13.59 -4.30 -1.71
C TRP A 163 -15.12 -4.16 -1.63
N PRO A 164 -15.65 -3.01 -1.19
CA PRO A 164 -17.09 -2.75 -1.24
C PRO A 164 -17.54 -2.53 -2.68
N ASP A 165 -18.82 -2.82 -2.95
CA ASP A 165 -19.49 -2.30 -4.13
C ASP A 165 -19.58 -0.78 -4.05
N LEU A 166 -19.46 -0.14 -5.22
CA LEU A 166 -19.37 1.30 -5.36
C LEU A 166 -20.58 1.83 -6.12
N ALA A 167 -21.23 2.84 -5.56
CA ALA A 167 -22.26 3.61 -6.23
C ALA A 167 -21.88 5.08 -6.22
N GLN A 168 -21.94 5.74 -7.39
CA GLN A 168 -21.73 7.17 -7.47
C GLN A 168 -22.86 7.90 -6.72
N VAL A 169 -22.49 8.79 -5.79
CA VAL A 169 -23.46 9.57 -5.00
C VAL A 169 -23.44 11.07 -5.28
N GLY A 170 -22.40 11.56 -5.96
CA GLY A 170 -22.34 12.95 -6.39
C GLY A 170 -21.04 13.32 -7.07
N GLU A 171 -20.93 14.59 -7.44
CA GLU A 171 -19.72 15.21 -7.99
C GLU A 171 -19.34 16.39 -7.10
N ARG A 172 -18.04 16.53 -6.83
CA ARG A 172 -17.44 17.63 -6.07
C ARG A 172 -16.27 18.21 -6.84
N GLU A 173 -16.08 19.52 -6.71
CA GLU A 173 -14.88 20.16 -7.21
C GLU A 173 -13.67 19.73 -6.37
N THR A 174 -12.59 19.37 -7.05
CA THR A 174 -11.32 19.13 -6.38
C THR A 174 -10.65 20.45 -6.04
N ILE A 175 -9.96 20.50 -4.90
CA ILE A 175 -9.00 21.57 -4.62
C ILE A 175 -7.81 21.46 -5.57
N SER A 176 -7.09 22.56 -5.80
CA SER A 176 -5.84 22.49 -6.56
C SER A 176 -4.75 21.75 -5.78
N VAL A 177 -3.72 21.28 -6.48
CA VAL A 177 -2.58 20.60 -5.85
C VAL A 177 -1.84 21.53 -4.87
N GLU A 178 -1.75 22.83 -5.19
CA GLU A 178 -1.14 23.85 -4.32
C GLU A 178 -1.94 24.00 -3.02
N ALA A 179 -3.28 24.05 -3.12
CA ALA A 179 -4.13 24.09 -1.95
C ALA A 179 -4.02 22.81 -1.10
N ALA A 180 -3.82 21.65 -1.73
CA ALA A 180 -3.57 20.40 -1.02
C ALA A 180 -2.20 20.38 -0.34
N GLU A 181 -1.17 20.97 -0.97
CA GLU A 181 0.17 21.12 -0.42
C GLU A 181 0.16 22.06 0.79
N ASP A 182 -0.53 23.21 0.71
CA ASP A 182 -0.73 24.12 1.83
C ASP A 182 -1.37 23.40 3.03
N ARG A 183 -2.42 22.61 2.77
CA ARG A 183 -3.06 21.77 3.80
C ARG A 183 -2.09 20.72 4.38
N ALA A 184 -1.25 20.11 3.55
CA ALA A 184 -0.23 19.18 4.01
C ALA A 184 0.77 19.87 4.94
N HIS A 185 1.26 21.06 4.57
CA HIS A 185 2.17 21.86 5.39
C HIS A 185 1.56 22.30 6.73
N GLU A 186 0.25 22.55 6.76
CA GLU A 186 -0.51 22.81 7.99
C GLU A 186 -0.75 21.55 8.85
N GLY A 187 -0.32 20.37 8.38
CA GLY A 187 -0.50 19.10 9.07
C GLY A 187 -1.90 18.50 8.94
N GLN A 188 -2.71 18.98 7.99
CA GLN A 188 -4.03 18.39 7.71
C GLN A 188 -3.89 17.09 6.93
N GLY A 189 -4.81 16.14 7.13
CA GLY A 189 -4.80 14.85 6.43
C GLY A 189 -4.14 13.72 7.23
N LYS A 190 -3.77 12.63 6.55
CA LYS A 190 -3.17 11.43 7.16
C LYS A 190 -1.72 11.27 6.72
N ILE A 191 -0.82 11.16 7.69
CA ILE A 191 0.61 10.94 7.46
C ILE A 191 0.96 9.48 7.74
N TYR A 192 1.57 8.82 6.77
CA TYR A 192 2.18 7.51 6.90
C TYR A 192 3.68 7.67 6.78
N ARG A 193 4.40 7.36 7.85
CA ARG A 193 5.85 7.38 7.86
C ARG A 193 6.42 6.31 8.79
N PRO A 194 7.62 5.80 8.51
CA PRO A 194 8.36 4.95 9.43
C PRO A 194 8.63 5.69 10.74
N GLY A 195 8.66 4.97 11.87
CA GLY A 195 8.95 5.57 13.18
C GLY A 195 10.33 6.24 13.26
N ALA A 196 11.30 5.76 12.48
CA ALA A 196 12.64 6.33 12.37
C ALA A 196 12.73 7.55 11.43
N CYS A 197 11.65 7.91 10.73
CA CYS A 197 11.63 9.02 9.78
C CYS A 197 11.63 10.35 10.55
N ALA A 198 12.78 11.02 10.56
CA ALA A 198 12.96 12.34 11.14
C ALA A 198 12.68 13.46 10.12
N ASP A 199 13.03 13.22 8.86
CA ASP A 199 12.82 14.15 7.74
C ASP A 199 12.28 13.40 6.50
N ALA A 200 11.53 14.09 5.66
CA ALA A 200 10.92 13.51 4.45
C ALA A 200 11.00 14.48 3.28
N HIS A 201 11.45 14.01 2.13
CA HIS A 201 11.55 14.85 0.92
C HIS A 201 10.50 14.40 -0.08
N VAL A 202 9.40 15.14 -0.17
CA VAL A 202 8.36 14.87 -1.18
C VAL A 202 8.97 14.98 -2.58
N LYS A 203 8.72 13.97 -3.41
CA LYS A 203 9.19 13.88 -4.80
C LYS A 203 8.05 13.76 -5.79
N LYS A 204 6.90 13.27 -5.34
CA LYS A 204 5.76 12.98 -6.20
C LYS A 204 4.47 13.43 -5.54
N ALA A 205 3.54 13.87 -6.37
CA ALA A 205 2.18 14.20 -6.00
C ALA A 205 1.25 13.57 -7.04
N ASN A 206 0.29 12.77 -6.58
CA ASN A 206 -0.67 12.11 -7.45
C ASN A 206 -2.03 12.02 -6.76
N ILE A 207 -3.10 11.87 -7.54
CA ILE A 207 -4.45 11.70 -7.02
C ILE A 207 -4.79 10.20 -6.98
N GLU A 208 -5.36 9.75 -5.87
CA GLU A 208 -5.78 8.37 -5.63
C GLU A 208 -7.14 8.39 -4.91
N TYR A 209 -7.87 7.27 -4.92
CA TYR A 209 -9.10 7.13 -4.13
C TYR A 209 -8.79 6.47 -2.78
N TYR A 210 -9.12 7.16 -1.69
CA TYR A 210 -8.97 6.61 -0.35
C TYR A 210 -10.20 5.81 0.08
N PHE A 211 -9.96 4.55 0.42
CA PHE A 211 -10.92 3.62 0.98
C PHE A 211 -10.73 3.54 2.49
N PRO A 212 -11.61 4.19 3.28
CA PRO A 212 -11.56 4.09 4.74
C PRO A 212 -11.72 2.65 5.24
N PRO A 213 -11.31 2.36 6.48
CA PRO A 213 -11.60 1.09 7.11
C PRO A 213 -13.11 0.91 7.33
N LEU A 214 -13.61 -0.32 7.11
CA LEU A 214 -15.02 -0.67 7.19
C LEU A 214 -15.69 -0.43 8.55
N ASP A 215 -14.92 -0.38 9.64
CA ASP A 215 -15.42 -0.20 11.00
C ASP A 215 -15.52 1.26 11.44
N THR A 216 -15.17 2.21 10.57
CA THR A 216 -15.14 3.64 10.91
C THR A 216 -16.46 4.38 10.72
N GLY A 217 -17.49 3.71 10.17
CA GLY A 217 -18.76 4.34 9.79
C GLY A 217 -18.61 5.39 8.68
N GLN A 218 -17.45 5.44 8.03
CA GLN A 218 -17.22 6.19 6.81
C GLN A 218 -17.58 5.31 5.63
N ASP A 219 -18.75 5.54 5.08
CA ASP A 219 -19.27 4.81 3.93
C ASP A 219 -18.82 5.44 2.60
N ASP A 220 -17.97 6.47 2.59
CA ASP A 220 -17.59 7.17 1.35
C ASP A 220 -16.13 6.86 0.95
N VAL A 221 -15.94 6.55 -0.32
CA VAL A 221 -14.63 6.63 -0.98
C VAL A 221 -14.48 8.04 -1.54
N PHE A 222 -13.33 8.65 -1.29
CA PHE A 222 -13.07 10.01 -1.75
C PHE A 222 -11.66 10.16 -2.31
N PRO A 223 -11.47 11.04 -3.30
CA PRO A 223 -10.16 11.32 -3.84
C PRO A 223 -9.26 12.00 -2.80
N VAL A 224 -7.99 11.64 -2.80
CA VAL A 224 -6.93 12.23 -1.98
C VAL A 224 -5.74 12.59 -2.87
N TYR A 225 -5.11 13.72 -2.58
CA TYR A 225 -3.75 13.96 -3.02
C TYR A 225 -2.80 13.17 -2.14
N VAL A 226 -1.92 12.41 -2.77
CA VAL A 226 -0.85 11.65 -2.13
C VAL A 226 0.47 12.33 -2.44
N PHE A 227 1.08 12.89 -1.41
CA PHE A 227 2.45 13.39 -1.46
C PHE A 227 3.38 12.30 -0.97
N GLU A 228 4.29 11.84 -1.82
CA GLU A 228 5.20 10.75 -1.48
C GLU A 228 6.67 11.08 -1.72
N GLY A 229 7.55 10.42 -0.96
CA GLY A 229 8.98 10.58 -1.12
C GLY A 229 9.81 9.79 -0.11
N PRO A 230 11.15 9.79 -0.23
CA PRO A 230 12.04 9.14 0.72
C PRO A 230 12.03 9.79 2.10
N CYS A 231 12.14 8.96 3.13
CA CYS A 231 12.44 9.37 4.51
C CYS A 231 13.93 9.32 4.82
N PHE A 232 14.34 10.16 5.76
CA PHE A 232 15.69 10.25 6.32
C PHE A 232 15.62 10.16 7.85
N ASP A 233 16.62 9.53 8.44
CA ASP A 233 16.73 9.39 9.90
C ASP A 233 17.30 10.65 10.58
N GLY A 234 17.46 10.61 11.90
CA GLY A 234 17.99 11.73 12.68
C GLY A 234 19.45 12.09 12.39
N SER A 235 20.20 11.20 11.74
CA SER A 235 21.56 11.45 11.22
C SER A 235 21.56 12.06 9.82
N GLY A 236 20.41 12.08 9.14
CA GLY A 236 20.27 12.52 7.76
C GLY A 236 20.53 11.43 6.73
N ASP A 237 20.64 10.16 7.16
CA ASP A 237 20.80 9.03 6.25
C ASP A 237 19.44 8.59 5.71
N ARG A 238 19.40 8.28 4.41
CA ARG A 238 18.18 7.83 3.74
C ARG A 238 17.78 6.47 4.29
N LEU A 239 16.54 6.35 4.75
CA LEU A 239 15.97 5.05 5.11
C LEU A 239 15.87 4.16 3.85
N THR A 240 16.15 2.88 3.99
CA THR A 240 16.06 1.90 2.89
C THR A 240 15.17 0.72 3.28
N GLY A 241 14.71 -0.05 2.29
CA GLY A 241 13.80 -1.18 2.48
C GLY A 241 12.32 -0.78 2.49
N SER A 242 11.45 -1.75 2.81
CA SER A 242 9.98 -1.66 2.69
C SER A 242 9.31 -0.63 3.62
N TYR A 243 10.09 0.02 4.50
CA TYR A 243 9.64 1.06 5.43
C TYR A 243 10.51 2.31 5.28
N SER A 244 10.69 2.79 4.05
CA SER A 244 11.53 3.96 3.75
C SER A 244 10.78 5.14 3.14
N THR A 245 9.49 4.99 2.87
CA THR A 245 8.68 5.98 2.17
C THR A 245 7.80 6.77 3.13
N TYR A 246 7.80 8.08 2.94
CA TYR A 246 6.82 9.00 3.46
C TYR A 246 5.62 9.05 2.52
N ARG A 247 4.39 9.06 3.06
CA ARG A 247 3.17 9.41 2.34
C ARG A 247 2.31 10.35 3.16
N HIS A 248 1.79 11.40 2.54
CA HIS A 248 0.81 12.31 3.13
C HIS A 248 -0.43 12.36 2.26
N LEU A 249 -1.56 11.91 2.80
CA LEU A 249 -2.84 11.88 2.12
C LEU A 249 -3.66 13.09 2.58
N VAL A 250 -3.98 13.97 1.64
CA VAL A 250 -4.83 15.14 1.87
C VAL A 250 -6.12 14.97 1.07
N PRO A 251 -7.31 15.07 1.69
CA PRO A 251 -8.58 15.05 0.95
C PRO A 251 -8.55 16.05 -0.20
N ALA A 252 -8.81 15.57 -1.41
CA ALA A 252 -8.81 16.39 -2.61
C ALA A 252 -10.10 17.20 -2.78
N VAL A 253 -11.07 17.05 -1.87
CA VAL A 253 -12.35 17.75 -1.91
C VAL A 253 -12.53 18.65 -0.69
N THR A 254 -13.46 19.61 -0.83
CA THR A 254 -13.94 20.46 0.28
C THR A 254 -15.13 19.85 1.02
#